data_AF-A0A382IPK5-F1
#
_entry.id   AF-A0A382IPK5-F1
#
_cell.length_a   1.000
_cell.length_b   1.000
_cell.length_c   1.000
_cell.angle_alpha   90.00
_cell.angle_beta   90.00
_cell.angle_gamma   90.00
#
_symmetry.space_group_name_H-M   'P 1'
#
loop_
_entity.id
_entity.type
_entity.pdbx_description
1 polymer ?
#
loop_
_entity_poly.entity_id
_entity_poly.type
_entity_poly.pdbx_seq_one_letter_code
_entity_poly.pdbx_strand_id
1 'polypeptide(L)'
;MRFPDIGLEVPRILLPGSDVPVDTWAVIACDQHTSDPGYWGDVVGRVGTAPSTIQLVFPEAYLEADDRPQRISRIRAAMADYSTRGILQELPAGFVL
;
A
#
# COMPACT_ATOMS: atom_id res chain seq x y z
N MET A 1 7.00 17.03 12.65
CA MET A 1 7.04 18.45 13.11
C MET A 1 5.62 18.86 13.48
N ARG A 2 5.39 19.52 14.62
CA ARG A 2 4.03 19.79 15.15
C ARG A 2 3.77 21.29 15.28
N PHE A 3 2.57 21.72 14.87
CA PHE A 3 2.07 23.09 14.94
C PHE A 3 0.67 23.09 15.60
N PRO A 4 0.60 23.11 16.95
CA PRO A 4 -0.64 22.92 17.69
C PRO A 4 -1.67 24.04 17.46
N ASP A 5 -1.21 25.27 17.25
CA ASP A 5 -2.07 26.46 17.08
C ASP A 5 -2.97 26.38 15.84
N ILE A 6 -2.62 25.52 14.88
CA ILE A 6 -3.39 25.26 13.65
C ILE A 6 -3.81 23.79 13.52
N GLY A 7 -3.61 22.97 14.55
CA GLY A 7 -3.96 21.54 14.52
C GLY A 7 -3.21 20.73 13.45
N LEU A 8 -1.94 21.04 13.18
CA LEU A 8 -1.16 20.41 12.11
C LEU A 8 0.01 19.59 12.64
N GLU A 9 0.17 18.37 12.10
CA GLU A 9 1.37 17.54 12.25
C GLU A 9 1.90 17.16 10.87
N VAL A 10 3.16 17.51 10.58
CA VAL A 10 3.82 17.15 9.33
C VAL A 10 4.03 15.63 9.31
N PRO A 11 3.52 14.91 8.29
CA PRO A 11 3.57 13.46 8.25
C PRO A 11 4.99 12.95 8.00
N ARG A 12 5.20 11.68 8.37
CA ARG A 12 6.34 10.89 7.91
C ARG A 12 5.89 10.12 6.68
N ILE A 13 6.40 10.49 5.52
CA ILE A 13 6.01 9.88 4.24
C ILE A 13 7.03 8.80 3.89
N LEU A 14 6.51 7.61 3.59
CA LEU A 14 7.29 6.48 3.11
C LEU A 14 7.00 6.26 1.63
N LEU A 15 8.04 6.22 0.80
CA LEU A 15 7.96 5.90 -0.63
C LEU A 15 8.82 4.68 -0.96
N PRO A 16 8.56 3.98 -2.08
CA PRO A 16 9.45 2.92 -2.52
C PRO A 16 10.86 3.48 -2.76
N GLY A 17 11.87 2.67 -2.45
CA GLY A 17 13.25 2.94 -2.87
C GLY A 17 13.38 3.03 -4.39
N SER A 18 14.44 3.68 -4.86
CA SER A 18 14.72 3.88 -6.29
C SER A 18 14.91 2.58 -7.09
N ASP A 19 15.18 1.48 -6.39
CA ASP A 19 15.37 0.13 -6.94
C ASP A 19 14.04 -0.62 -7.17
N VAL A 20 12.92 -0.08 -6.67
CA VAL A 20 11.60 -0.68 -6.86
C VAL A 20 10.99 -0.21 -8.19
N PRO A 21 10.56 -1.14 -9.07
CA PRO A 21 9.94 -0.78 -10.34
C PRO A 21 8.62 -0.02 -10.16
N VAL A 22 8.57 1.20 -10.70
CA VAL A 22 7.38 2.07 -10.62
C VAL A 22 6.18 1.54 -11.39
N ASP A 23 6.41 0.74 -12.44
CA ASP A 23 5.38 0.16 -13.31
C ASP A 23 4.54 -0.94 -12.63
N THR A 24 5.10 -1.59 -11.60
CA THR A 24 4.41 -2.58 -10.77
C THR A 24 4.14 -2.09 -9.34
N TRP A 25 4.65 -0.91 -8.96
CA TRP A 25 4.51 -0.41 -7.60
C TRP A 25 3.07 -0.04 -7.24
N ALA A 26 2.46 0.85 -8.03
CA ALA A 26 1.19 1.47 -7.67
C ALA A 26 -0.02 0.61 -8.09
N VAL A 27 -1.09 0.71 -7.31
CA VAL A 27 -2.40 0.10 -7.59
C VAL A 27 -3.47 1.17 -7.59
N ILE A 28 -4.39 1.12 -8.56
CA ILE A 28 -5.58 1.98 -8.57
C ILE A 28 -6.63 1.34 -7.67
N ALA A 29 -6.88 1.93 -6.50
CA ALA A 29 -7.85 1.45 -5.51
C ALA A 29 -9.04 2.41 -5.37
N CYS A 30 -9.52 2.93 -6.51
CA CYS A 30 -10.66 3.86 -6.57
C CYS A 30 -11.99 3.12 -6.76
N ASP A 31 -13.11 3.76 -6.41
CA ASP A 31 -14.48 3.18 -6.38
C ASP A 31 -14.87 2.37 -7.63
N GLN A 32 -14.35 2.72 -8.81
CA GLN A 32 -14.60 1.99 -10.05
C GLN A 32 -14.06 0.54 -10.02
N HIS A 33 -13.15 0.23 -9.10
CA HIS A 33 -12.43 -1.04 -9.03
C HIS A 33 -12.48 -1.70 -7.65
N THR A 34 -12.83 -0.99 -6.57
CA THR A 34 -12.74 -1.54 -5.20
C THR A 34 -13.51 -2.84 -5.01
N SER A 35 -14.66 -2.98 -5.68
CA SER A 35 -15.54 -4.15 -5.60
C SER A 35 -15.38 -5.16 -6.75
N ASP A 36 -14.52 -4.91 -7.75
CA ASP A 36 -14.33 -5.78 -8.93
C ASP A 36 -13.23 -6.83 -8.70
N PRO A 37 -13.57 -8.11 -8.43
CA PRO A 37 -12.57 -9.14 -8.15
C PRO A 37 -11.70 -9.49 -9.36
N GLY A 38 -12.20 -9.27 -10.58
CA GLY A 38 -11.47 -9.53 -11.82
C GLY A 38 -10.29 -8.57 -11.98
N TYR A 39 -10.55 -7.27 -11.78
CA TYR A 39 -9.50 -6.26 -11.73
C TYR A 39 -8.40 -6.61 -10.71
N TRP A 40 -8.77 -6.98 -9.47
CA TRP A 40 -7.79 -7.34 -8.45
C TRP A 40 -6.98 -8.59 -8.84
N GLY A 41 -7.62 -9.58 -9.47
CA GLY A 41 -6.94 -10.75 -10.01
C GLY A 41 -5.92 -10.42 -11.09
N ASP A 42 -6.29 -9.56 -12.05
CA ASP A 42 -5.43 -9.13 -13.15
C ASP A 42 -4.22 -8.33 -12.64
N VAL A 43 -4.42 -7.43 -11.67
CA VAL A 43 -3.34 -6.66 -11.04
C VAL A 43 -2.38 -7.58 -10.30
N VAL A 44 -2.88 -8.57 -9.54
CA VAL A 44 -2.05 -9.58 -8.88
C VAL A 44 -1.22 -10.36 -9.89
N GLY A 45 -1.84 -10.79 -11.00
CA GLY A 45 -1.14 -11.49 -12.09
C GLY A 45 -0.05 -10.63 -12.74
N ARG A 46 -0.33 -9.35 -12.97
CA ARG A 46 0.62 -8.39 -13.57
C ARG A 46 1.81 -8.07 -12.66
N VAL A 47 1.57 -7.87 -11.36
CA VAL A 47 2.63 -7.56 -10.38
C VAL A 47 3.52 -8.78 -10.11
N GLY A 48 2.92 -9.97 -10.07
CA GLY A 48 3.65 -11.21 -9.76
C GLY A 48 4.32 -11.14 -8.38
N THR A 49 5.64 -11.35 -8.35
CA THR A 49 6.43 -11.35 -7.11
C THR A 49 7.18 -10.05 -6.84
N ALA A 50 6.98 -9.01 -7.66
CA ALA A 50 7.63 -7.72 -7.47
C ALA A 50 7.07 -6.98 -6.23
N PRO A 51 7.87 -6.14 -5.54
CA PRO A 51 7.34 -5.24 -4.51
C PRO A 51 6.27 -4.31 -5.07
N SER A 52 5.14 -4.17 -4.36
CA SER A 52 3.98 -3.41 -4.82
C SER A 52 3.01 -3.10 -3.69
N THR A 53 2.26 -2.02 -3.83
CA THR A 53 1.21 -1.65 -2.87
C THR A 53 0.03 -2.62 -2.88
N ILE A 54 -0.09 -3.52 -3.88
CA ILE A 54 -1.14 -4.56 -3.90
C ILE A 54 -1.11 -5.45 -2.64
N GLN A 55 0.09 -5.68 -2.08
CA GLN A 55 0.29 -6.48 -0.87
C GLN A 55 -0.09 -5.72 0.41
N LEU A 56 -0.34 -4.42 0.31
CA LEU A 56 -0.61 -3.51 1.42
C LEU A 56 -2.09 -3.07 1.47
N VAL A 57 -2.89 -3.46 0.48
CA VAL A 57 -4.29 -3.03 0.33
C VAL A 57 -5.23 -4.17 0.68
N PHE A 58 -6.30 -3.86 1.42
CA PHE A 58 -7.42 -4.76 1.62
C PHE A 58 -8.63 -4.24 0.83
N PRO A 59 -8.95 -4.81 -0.35
CA PRO A 59 -9.99 -4.26 -1.20
C PRO A 59 -11.38 -4.70 -0.77
N GLU A 60 -12.37 -3.86 -1.11
CA GLU A 60 -13.78 -4.08 -0.80
C GLU A 60 -14.31 -5.41 -1.35
N ALA A 61 -13.82 -5.81 -2.53
CA ALA A 61 -14.13 -7.08 -3.20
C ALA A 61 -13.97 -8.32 -2.30
N TYR A 62 -13.20 -8.24 -1.20
CA TYR A 62 -12.95 -9.34 -0.28
C TYR A 62 -13.43 -9.07 1.16
N LEU A 63 -14.29 -8.06 1.40
CA LEU A 63 -14.79 -7.76 2.76
C LEU A 63 -15.62 -8.89 3.36
N GLU A 64 -16.45 -9.52 2.53
CA GLU A 64 -17.36 -10.61 2.92
C GLU A 64 -16.73 -12.00 2.73
N ALA A 65 -15.44 -12.07 2.37
CA ALA A 65 -14.75 -13.34 2.20
C ALA A 65 -14.41 -13.99 3.55
N ASP A 66 -14.61 -15.30 3.65
CA ASP A 66 -14.31 -16.07 4.87
C ASP A 66 -12.82 -16.01 5.28
N ASP A 67 -11.93 -15.75 4.33
CA ASP A 67 -10.48 -15.65 4.53
C ASP A 67 -9.98 -14.26 4.94
N ARG A 68 -10.90 -13.33 5.29
CA ARG A 68 -10.57 -11.98 5.74
C ARG A 68 -9.50 -11.92 6.85
N PRO A 69 -9.56 -12.71 7.94
CA PRO A 69 -8.53 -12.66 8.98
C PRO A 69 -7.12 -12.99 8.45
N GLN A 70 -7.03 -13.96 7.54
CA GLN A 70 -5.79 -14.39 6.91
C GLN A 70 -5.24 -13.30 5.98
N ARG A 71 -6.10 -12.62 5.21
CA ARG A 71 -5.70 -11.48 4.37
C ARG A 71 -5.13 -10.34 5.20
N ILE A 72 -5.83 -9.94 6.27
CA ILE A 72 -5.35 -8.88 7.18
C ILE A 72 -4.00 -9.25 7.80
N SER A 73 -3.84 -10.52 8.21
CA SER A 73 -2.57 -11.01 8.76
C SER A 73 -1.43 -10.92 7.73
N ARG A 74 -1.68 -11.32 6.47
CA ARG A 74 -0.69 -11.21 5.39
C ARG A 74 -0.32 -9.77 5.08
N ILE A 75 -1.29 -8.86 5.02
CA ILE A 75 -1.06 -7.43 4.78
C ILE A 75 -0.18 -6.82 5.87
N ARG A 76 -0.48 -7.11 7.14
CA ARG A 76 0.34 -6.64 8.27
C ARG A 76 1.77 -7.18 8.19
N ALA A 77 1.93 -8.46 7.83
CA ALA A 77 3.25 -9.06 7.64
C ALA A 77 4.02 -8.38 6.49
N ALA A 78 3.36 -8.08 5.37
CA ALA A 78 3.95 -7.36 4.25
C ALA A 78 4.36 -5.93 4.62
N MET A 79 3.52 -5.21 5.36
CA MET A 79 3.86 -3.87 5.88
C MET A 79 5.10 -3.90 6.77
N ALA A 80 5.21 -4.89 7.67
CA ALA A 80 6.38 -5.06 8.52
C ALA A 80 7.63 -5.42 7.69
N ASP A 81 7.52 -6.36 6.76
CA ASP A 81 8.59 -6.78 5.85
C ASP A 81 9.13 -5.63 5.00
N TYR A 82 8.26 -4.77 4.46
CA TYR A 82 8.68 -3.64 3.63
C TYR A 82 9.46 -2.60 4.43
N SER A 83 9.10 -2.42 5.70
CA SER A 83 9.81 -1.56 6.63
C SER A 83 11.17 -2.15 7.03
N THR A 84 11.23 -3.45 7.39
CA THR A 84 12.47 -4.10 7.84
C THR A 84 13.49 -4.30 6.72
N ARG A 85 13.03 -4.59 5.49
CA ARG A 85 13.91 -4.74 4.32
C ARG A 85 14.31 -3.41 3.66
N GLY A 86 13.76 -2.29 4.12
CA GLY A 86 14.05 -0.97 3.54
C GLY A 86 13.50 -0.75 2.14
N ILE A 87 12.46 -1.51 1.76
CA ILE A 87 11.71 -1.28 0.50
C ILE A 87 11.05 0.09 0.55
N LEU A 88 10.50 0.45 1.70
CA LEU A 88 9.96 1.76 1.98
C LEU A 88 11.03 2.63 2.63
N GLN A 89 11.30 3.78 2.03
CA GLN A 89 12.26 4.77 2.49
C GLN A 89 11.53 6.04 2.93
N GLU A 90 11.98 6.60 4.04
CA GLU A 90 11.42 7.84 4.58
C GLU A 90 11.93 9.04 3.79
N LEU A 91 11.01 9.87 3.32
CA LEU A 91 11.32 11.15 2.68
C LEU A 91 11.63 12.23 3.72
N PRO A 92 12.31 13.33 3.31
CA PRO A 92 12.35 14.54 4.10
C PRO A 92 10.94 14.99 4.54
N ALA A 93 10.85 15.58 5.73
CA ALA A 93 9.57 16.05 6.27
C ALA A 93 8.87 17.01 5.30
N GLY A 94 7.61 16.72 4.95
CA GLY A 94 6.86 17.48 3.95
C GLY A 94 5.48 16.93 3.69
N PHE A 95 4.90 17.31 2.55
CA PHE A 95 3.57 16.91 2.08
C PHE A 95 3.66 16.41 0.64
N VAL A 96 2.73 15.55 0.22
CA VAL A 96 2.60 15.06 -1.16
C VAL A 96 1.55 15.93 -1.89
N LEU A 97 1.83 16.32 -3.13
CA LEU A 97 0.95 17.07 -4.02
C LEU A 97 0.48 16.20 -5.18
#